data_AF-A0A9N9EW70-F1
#
_entry.id   AF-A0A9N9EW70-F1
#
_cell.length_a   1.000
_cell.length_b   1.000
_cell.length_c   1.000
_cell.angle_alpha   90.00
_cell.angle_beta   90.00
_cell.angle_gamma   90.00
#
_symmetry.space_group_name_H-M   'P 1'
#
loop_
_entity.id
_entity.type
_entity.pdbx_description
1 polymer ?
#
loop_
_entity_poly.entity_id
_entity_poly.type
_entity_poly.pdbx_seq_one_letter_code
_entity_poly.pdbx_strand_id
1 'polypeptide(L)'
;MYYGSVSLEHLDGPDSIALLIASDELELRRLCIHVQTHIKNTLNDWLSKNLMFILDITSKHEDFDILREHVLGIVCRDPHLIFGVNNDYLLLSESTMIHLLKRDDLGMDEIDIWEYLIKWGIEHATSLSQNNHDLNNWSKDDFAALEETLHNCIPLIRFFQISSIDLYDKVRVPYKKILPKQLNEDIIKYFMKPGCELTTRILPSRLTIIDSTIVKAIHAGLISSWIDGIVHDNDRDYDNAVNSFVFSFNVNDDLKNALLSKVVMASNAIYYSTSNGPCFGNGDLWMTGTFGSSSRTSYEHSIMDVPNFFANDYEVFQVQQR
;
A
#
# COMPACT_ATOMS: atom_id res chain seq x y z
N MET A 1 -25.93 32.77 9.86
CA MET A 1 -25.18 32.40 11.09
C MET A 1 -24.98 33.63 11.95
N TYR A 2 -25.50 33.64 13.18
CA TYR A 2 -25.47 34.83 14.06
C TYR A 2 -24.38 34.81 15.16
N TYR A 3 -23.68 33.68 15.40
CA TYR A 3 -22.75 33.56 16.55
C TYR A 3 -21.36 32.92 16.30
N GLY A 4 -21.00 32.51 15.08
CA GLY A 4 -19.62 32.09 14.75
C GLY A 4 -19.05 30.86 15.48
N SER A 5 -19.84 30.18 16.32
CA SER A 5 -19.45 28.96 17.04
C SER A 5 -20.38 27.80 16.69
N VAL A 6 -19.81 26.63 16.38
CA VAL A 6 -20.52 25.38 16.13
C VAL A 6 -19.93 24.31 17.05
N SER A 7 -20.77 23.58 17.79
CA SER A 7 -20.34 22.45 18.61
C SER A 7 -20.41 21.15 17.80
N LEU A 8 -19.34 20.35 17.84
CA LEU A 8 -19.23 19.08 17.13
C LEU A 8 -19.27 17.86 18.07
N GLU A 9 -19.29 18.05 19.40
CA GLU A 9 -19.07 16.98 20.39
C GLU A 9 -20.14 15.88 20.44
N HIS A 10 -21.28 16.08 19.78
CA HIS A 10 -22.42 15.15 19.80
C HIS A 10 -22.97 14.82 18.40
N LEU A 11 -22.27 15.21 17.34
CA LEU A 11 -22.70 14.86 15.99
C LEU A 11 -22.35 13.40 15.70
N ASP A 12 -23.32 12.65 15.20
CA ASP A 12 -23.06 11.33 14.67
C ASP A 12 -22.45 11.41 13.25
N GLY A 13 -22.12 10.27 12.66
CA GLY A 13 -21.52 10.22 11.32
C GLY A 13 -22.37 10.88 10.23
N PRO A 14 -23.64 10.47 10.06
CA PRO A 14 -24.55 11.11 9.10
C PRO A 14 -24.68 12.61 9.29
N ASP A 15 -24.90 13.09 10.52
CA ASP A 15 -25.06 14.51 10.81
C ASP A 15 -23.76 15.30 10.55
N SER A 16 -22.61 14.71 10.85
CA SER A 16 -21.30 15.31 10.56
C SER A 16 -21.07 15.48 9.07
N ILE A 17 -21.46 14.50 8.25
CA ILE A 17 -21.36 14.56 6.79
C ILE A 17 -22.35 15.57 6.21
N ALA A 18 -23.59 15.61 6.71
CA ALA A 18 -24.57 16.62 6.30
C ALA A 18 -24.08 18.04 6.60
N LEU A 19 -23.48 18.26 7.78
CA LEU A 19 -22.85 19.52 8.13
C LEU A 19 -21.67 19.85 7.23
N LEU A 20 -20.84 18.85 6.88
CA LEU A 20 -19.72 19.03 5.98
C LEU A 20 -20.18 19.48 4.58
N ILE A 21 -21.18 18.81 4.00
CA ILE A 21 -21.79 19.18 2.71
C ILE A 21 -22.39 20.58 2.76
N ALA A 22 -23.18 20.90 3.79
CA ALA A 22 -23.74 22.24 3.95
C ALA A 22 -22.66 23.32 4.12
N SER A 23 -21.52 22.97 4.74
CA SER A 23 -20.38 23.89 4.89
C SER A 23 -19.70 24.15 3.55
N ASP A 24 -19.61 23.14 2.68
CA ASP A 24 -19.09 23.26 1.32
C ASP A 24 -19.99 24.14 0.45
N GLU A 25 -21.30 23.85 0.42
CA GLU A 25 -22.29 24.58 -0.39
C GLU A 25 -22.40 26.06 0.00
N LEU A 26 -22.15 26.38 1.29
CA LEU A 26 -22.12 27.75 1.80
C LEU A 26 -20.74 28.39 1.75
N GLU A 27 -19.75 27.74 1.14
CA GLU A 27 -18.35 28.17 1.00
C GLU A 27 -17.66 28.50 2.33
N LEU A 28 -18.04 27.80 3.40
CA LEU A 28 -17.52 28.00 4.76
C LEU A 28 -16.23 27.22 4.98
N ARG A 29 -15.19 27.56 4.23
CA ARG A 29 -13.91 26.81 4.19
C ARG A 29 -13.33 26.45 5.57
N ARG A 30 -13.35 27.40 6.52
CA ARG A 30 -12.86 27.15 7.89
C ARG A 30 -13.67 26.11 8.63
N LEU A 31 -14.99 26.14 8.46
CA LEU A 31 -15.88 25.15 9.07
C LEU A 31 -15.69 23.79 8.39
N CYS A 32 -15.58 23.77 7.06
CA CYS A 32 -15.28 22.56 6.29
C CYS A 32 -14.01 21.85 6.80
N ILE A 33 -12.88 22.58 6.93
CA ILE A 33 -11.63 22.05 7.47
C ILE A 33 -11.81 21.49 8.90
N HIS A 34 -12.54 22.23 9.74
CA HIS A 34 -12.74 21.83 11.14
C HIS A 34 -13.60 20.57 11.26
N VAL A 35 -14.68 20.47 10.49
CA VAL A 35 -15.56 19.29 10.45
C VAL A 35 -14.82 18.07 9.91
N GLN A 36 -14.04 18.20 8.82
CA GLN A 36 -13.23 17.09 8.30
C GLN A 36 -12.23 16.57 9.34
N THR A 37 -11.55 17.48 10.05
CA THR A 37 -10.59 17.13 11.09
C THR A 37 -11.27 16.43 12.26
N HIS A 38 -12.47 16.89 12.64
CA HIS A 38 -13.27 16.25 13.67
C HIS A 38 -13.64 14.80 13.26
N ILE A 39 -14.28 14.63 12.09
CA ILE A 39 -14.70 13.33 11.57
C ILE A 39 -13.53 12.33 11.56
N LYS A 40 -12.38 12.74 11.04
CA LYS A 40 -11.15 11.93 11.00
C LYS A 40 -10.71 11.45 12.38
N ASN A 41 -10.80 12.31 13.41
CA ASN A 41 -10.24 12.02 14.72
C ASN A 41 -11.21 11.30 15.66
N THR A 42 -12.53 11.51 15.49
CA THR A 42 -13.55 11.01 16.43
C THR A 42 -14.38 9.86 15.87
N LEU A 43 -14.52 9.73 14.54
CA LEU A 43 -15.46 8.80 13.90
C LEU A 43 -14.78 7.67 13.12
N ASN A 44 -13.54 7.30 13.46
CA ASN A 44 -12.77 6.30 12.72
C ASN A 44 -13.49 4.94 12.56
N ASP A 45 -14.14 4.45 13.62
CA ASP A 45 -14.91 3.20 13.58
C ASP A 45 -16.11 3.27 12.63
N TRP A 46 -16.77 4.44 12.58
CA TRP A 46 -17.88 4.69 11.68
C TRP A 46 -17.41 4.84 10.23
N LEU A 47 -16.30 5.56 10.00
CA LEU A 47 -15.67 5.68 8.68
C LEU A 47 -15.32 4.31 8.11
N SER A 48 -14.70 3.44 8.93
CA SER A 48 -14.29 2.10 8.53
C SER A 48 -15.47 1.21 8.08
N LYS A 49 -16.67 1.44 8.63
CA LYS A 49 -17.89 0.71 8.25
C LYS A 49 -18.62 1.30 7.04
N ASN A 50 -18.30 2.54 6.67
CA ASN A 50 -19.01 3.29 5.63
C ASN A 50 -18.05 3.78 4.50
N LEU A 51 -16.91 3.11 4.32
CA LEU A 51 -15.83 3.56 3.42
C LEU A 51 -16.31 3.93 2.02
N MET A 52 -17.12 3.08 1.38
CA MET A 52 -17.62 3.33 0.02
C MET A 52 -18.45 4.62 -0.07
N PHE A 53 -19.36 4.82 0.88
CA PHE A 53 -20.20 6.01 0.92
C PHE A 53 -19.36 7.28 1.08
N ILE A 54 -18.34 7.23 1.94
CA ILE A 54 -17.47 8.38 2.19
C ILE A 54 -16.53 8.64 1.01
N LEU A 55 -16.01 7.60 0.35
CA LEU A 55 -15.21 7.75 -0.87
C LEU A 55 -16.00 8.43 -1.97
N ASP A 56 -17.26 8.03 -2.18
CA ASP A 56 -18.11 8.62 -3.21
C ASP A 56 -18.42 10.09 -2.90
N ILE A 57 -18.73 10.44 -1.66
CA ILE A 57 -18.94 11.85 -1.26
C ILE A 57 -17.66 12.65 -1.43
N THR A 58 -16.55 12.18 -0.87
CA THR A 58 -15.29 12.93 -0.90
C THR A 58 -14.69 13.05 -2.29
N SER A 59 -15.04 12.17 -3.25
CA SER A 59 -14.61 12.30 -4.65
C SER A 59 -15.41 13.36 -5.43
N LYS A 60 -16.61 13.73 -4.96
CA LYS A 60 -17.48 14.73 -5.60
C LYS A 60 -17.20 16.17 -5.14
N HIS A 61 -16.62 16.32 -3.95
CA HIS A 61 -16.33 17.62 -3.34
C HIS A 61 -14.82 17.88 -3.30
N GLU A 62 -14.34 18.87 -4.05
CA GLU A 62 -12.91 19.17 -4.18
C GLU A 62 -12.27 19.53 -2.83
N ASP A 63 -12.99 20.31 -2.01
CA ASP A 63 -12.54 20.82 -0.71
C ASP A 63 -12.51 19.76 0.41
N PHE A 64 -12.91 18.51 0.14
CA PHE A 64 -12.89 17.41 1.13
C PHE A 64 -11.56 16.64 1.16
N ASP A 65 -10.45 17.33 0.89
CA ASP A 65 -9.13 16.75 0.75
C ASP A 65 -8.62 16.04 2.03
N ILE A 66 -8.82 16.61 3.21
CA ILE A 66 -8.39 16.02 4.50
C ILE A 66 -9.07 14.66 4.73
N LEU A 67 -10.38 14.60 4.53
CA LEU A 67 -11.14 13.38 4.71
C LEU A 67 -10.85 12.38 3.59
N ARG A 68 -10.75 12.85 2.34
CA ARG A 68 -10.40 12.03 1.17
C ARG A 68 -9.06 11.33 1.37
N GLU A 69 -8.01 12.07 1.74
CA GLU A 69 -6.68 11.50 1.97
C GLU A 69 -6.67 10.48 3.11
N HIS A 70 -7.43 10.75 4.18
CA HIS A 70 -7.53 9.81 5.29
C HIS A 70 -8.19 8.49 4.88
N VAL A 71 -9.32 8.55 4.18
CA VAL A 71 -10.08 7.37 3.75
C VAL A 71 -9.35 6.61 2.65
N LEU A 72 -8.75 7.32 1.67
CA LEU A 72 -7.87 6.70 0.67
C LEU A 72 -6.69 5.98 1.34
N GLY A 73 -6.09 6.57 2.37
CA GLY A 73 -5.00 5.93 3.13
C GLY A 73 -5.44 4.68 3.92
N ILE A 74 -6.71 4.57 4.31
CA ILE A 74 -7.24 3.32 4.88
C ILE A 74 -7.33 2.25 3.79
N VAL A 75 -7.92 2.59 2.64
CA VAL A 75 -8.08 1.65 1.52
C VAL A 75 -6.73 1.22 0.93
N CYS A 76 -5.77 2.13 0.78
CA CYS A 76 -4.47 1.79 0.21
C CYS A 76 -3.67 0.82 1.09
N ARG A 77 -3.87 0.87 2.42
CA ARG A 77 -3.27 -0.06 3.39
C ARG A 77 -3.90 -1.44 3.39
N ASP A 78 -5.22 -1.52 3.17
CA ASP A 78 -5.93 -2.79 3.01
C ASP A 78 -6.93 -2.71 1.83
N PRO A 79 -6.44 -2.93 0.59
CA PRO A 79 -7.26 -2.75 -0.59
C PRO A 79 -8.41 -3.76 -0.71
N HIS A 80 -8.33 -4.89 0.01
CA HIS A 80 -9.40 -5.89 0.05
C HIS A 80 -10.68 -5.38 0.71
N LEU A 81 -10.62 -4.28 1.46
CA LEU A 81 -11.80 -3.59 1.99
C LEU A 81 -12.74 -3.07 0.89
N ILE A 82 -12.20 -2.78 -0.30
CA ILE A 82 -12.95 -2.30 -1.45
C ILE A 82 -12.93 -3.34 -2.58
N PHE A 83 -11.75 -3.81 -2.98
CA PHE A 83 -11.54 -4.78 -4.06
C PHE A 83 -11.78 -6.24 -3.62
N GLY A 84 -12.71 -6.44 -2.69
CA GLY A 84 -13.00 -7.72 -2.05
C GLY A 84 -14.03 -8.59 -2.77
N VAL A 85 -14.34 -9.73 -2.15
CA VAL A 85 -15.19 -10.81 -2.70
C VAL A 85 -16.62 -10.36 -3.03
N ASN A 86 -17.13 -9.32 -2.36
CA ASN A 86 -18.50 -8.84 -2.53
C ASN A 86 -18.72 -8.08 -3.84
N ASN A 87 -17.66 -7.77 -4.60
CA ASN A 87 -17.72 -6.95 -5.80
C ASN A 87 -18.31 -5.54 -5.59
N ASP A 88 -18.32 -5.03 -4.36
CA ASP A 88 -18.90 -3.72 -4.06
C ASP A 88 -18.15 -2.58 -4.78
N TYR A 89 -16.86 -2.78 -5.11
CA TYR A 89 -16.08 -1.84 -5.93
C TYR A 89 -16.70 -1.58 -7.32
N LEU A 90 -17.55 -2.49 -7.82
CA LEU A 90 -18.26 -2.28 -9.07
C LEU A 90 -19.22 -1.10 -9.01
N LEU A 91 -19.61 -0.61 -7.82
CA LEU A 91 -20.51 0.54 -7.65
C LEU A 91 -19.77 1.88 -7.52
N LEU A 92 -18.43 1.89 -7.57
CA LEU A 92 -17.65 3.11 -7.42
C LEU A 92 -17.86 4.06 -8.59
N SER A 93 -17.91 5.36 -8.29
CA SER A 93 -17.86 6.41 -9.31
C SER A 93 -16.48 6.48 -10.00
N GLU A 94 -16.45 6.95 -11.26
CA GLU A 94 -15.21 7.14 -12.02
C GLU A 94 -14.21 8.03 -11.26
N SER A 95 -14.69 9.11 -10.63
CA SER A 95 -13.87 10.00 -9.79
C SER A 95 -13.17 9.23 -8.67
N THR A 96 -13.90 8.36 -7.97
CA THR A 96 -13.35 7.52 -6.91
C THR A 96 -12.30 6.55 -7.44
N MET A 97 -12.59 5.88 -8.56
CA MET A 97 -11.63 4.98 -9.21
C MET A 97 -10.34 5.71 -9.59
N ILE A 98 -10.45 6.89 -10.21
CA ILE A 98 -9.31 7.74 -10.57
C ILE A 98 -8.49 8.12 -9.33
N HIS A 99 -9.14 8.50 -8.22
CA HIS A 99 -8.44 8.83 -6.97
C HIS A 99 -7.66 7.65 -6.41
N LEU A 100 -8.24 6.44 -6.43
CA LEU A 100 -7.56 5.21 -6.01
C LEU A 100 -6.37 4.90 -6.93
N LEU A 101 -6.54 4.95 -8.24
CA LEU A 101 -5.49 4.64 -9.20
C LEU A 101 -4.34 5.67 -9.19
N LYS A 102 -4.59 6.92 -8.81
CA LYS A 102 -3.52 7.92 -8.67
C LYS A 102 -2.58 7.65 -7.50
N ARG A 103 -3.01 6.89 -6.48
CA ARG A 103 -2.19 6.61 -5.29
C ARG A 103 -0.97 5.75 -5.65
N ASP A 104 0.17 6.16 -5.11
CA ASP A 104 1.44 5.43 -5.21
C ASP A 104 1.60 4.39 -4.10
N ASP A 105 0.75 4.39 -3.07
CA ASP A 105 0.81 3.46 -1.92
C ASP A 105 -0.32 2.43 -1.91
N LEU A 106 -1.06 2.29 -3.01
CA LEU A 106 -2.09 1.27 -3.16
C LEU A 106 -1.44 -0.12 -3.22
N GLY A 107 -1.54 -0.87 -2.11
CA GLY A 107 -0.86 -2.14 -1.89
C GLY A 107 -1.46 -3.34 -2.64
N MET A 108 -1.46 -3.31 -3.97
CA MET A 108 -1.91 -4.41 -4.84
C MET A 108 -0.96 -4.60 -6.01
N ASP A 109 -0.90 -5.83 -6.53
CA ASP A 109 -0.19 -6.11 -7.78
C ASP A 109 -0.87 -5.39 -8.95
N GLU A 110 -0.07 -4.80 -9.83
CA GLU A 110 -0.60 -3.96 -10.91
C GLU A 110 -1.50 -4.75 -11.87
N ILE A 111 -1.24 -6.05 -12.04
CA ILE A 111 -2.11 -6.91 -12.85
C ILE A 111 -3.48 -7.11 -12.22
N ASP A 112 -3.57 -7.22 -10.90
CA ASP A 112 -4.85 -7.37 -10.20
C ASP A 112 -5.65 -6.08 -10.36
N ILE A 113 -5.00 -4.92 -10.17
CA ILE A 113 -5.63 -3.60 -10.37
C ILE A 113 -6.20 -3.48 -11.79
N TRP A 114 -5.47 -3.94 -12.81
CA TRP A 114 -5.97 -3.99 -14.18
C TRP A 114 -7.21 -4.88 -14.32
N GLU A 115 -7.21 -6.08 -13.76
CA GLU A 115 -8.36 -6.99 -13.82
C GLU A 115 -9.60 -6.44 -13.11
N TYR A 116 -9.44 -5.78 -11.96
CA TYR A 116 -10.52 -5.09 -11.26
C TYR A 116 -11.06 -3.92 -12.08
N LEU A 117 -10.18 -3.11 -12.68
CA LEU A 117 -10.56 -1.99 -13.53
C LEU A 117 -11.36 -2.45 -14.75
N ILE A 118 -10.98 -3.56 -15.37
CA ILE A 118 -11.71 -4.14 -16.50
C ILE A 118 -13.12 -4.58 -16.08
N LYS A 119 -13.26 -5.28 -14.95
CA LYS A 119 -14.58 -5.69 -14.45
C LYS A 119 -15.46 -4.47 -14.16
N TRP A 120 -14.90 -3.45 -13.52
CA TRP A 120 -15.59 -2.18 -13.28
C TRP A 120 -16.02 -1.49 -14.59
N GLY A 121 -15.12 -1.41 -15.57
CA GLY A 121 -15.40 -0.78 -16.87
C GLY A 121 -16.48 -1.51 -17.66
N ILE A 122 -16.54 -2.84 -17.58
CA ILE A 122 -17.59 -3.65 -18.22
C ILE A 122 -18.95 -3.36 -17.59
N GLU A 123 -19.03 -3.27 -16.26
CA GLU A 123 -20.27 -2.96 -15.54
C GLU A 123 -20.79 -1.55 -15.86
N HIS A 124 -19.87 -0.59 -16.07
CA HIS A 124 -20.21 0.81 -16.31
C HIS A 124 -20.42 1.15 -17.80
N ALA A 125 -20.00 0.29 -18.72
CA ALA A 125 -20.23 0.47 -20.14
C ALA A 125 -21.69 0.10 -20.49
N THR A 126 -22.50 1.13 -20.73
CA THR A 126 -23.96 1.03 -20.97
C THR A 126 -24.37 0.07 -22.10
N SER A 127 -23.51 -0.17 -23.10
CA SER A 127 -23.79 -1.12 -24.20
C SER A 127 -23.51 -2.59 -23.84
N LEU A 128 -22.74 -2.83 -22.79
CA LEU A 128 -22.23 -4.15 -22.41
C LEU A 128 -23.07 -4.85 -21.33
N SER A 129 -23.86 -4.11 -20.56
CA SER A 129 -24.62 -4.64 -19.40
C SER A 129 -25.75 -5.64 -19.77
N GLN A 130 -25.96 -5.93 -21.06
CA GLN A 130 -27.02 -6.81 -21.56
C GLN A 130 -26.49 -8.06 -22.29
N ASN A 131 -25.18 -8.15 -22.56
CA ASN A 131 -24.60 -9.21 -23.39
C ASN A 131 -23.64 -10.10 -22.59
N ASN A 132 -23.62 -11.38 -22.95
CA ASN A 132 -22.77 -12.40 -22.33
C ASN A 132 -21.29 -11.95 -22.33
N HIS A 133 -20.62 -11.97 -21.16
CA HIS A 133 -19.26 -11.44 -20.91
C HIS A 133 -18.12 -12.16 -21.67
N ASP A 134 -18.43 -12.90 -22.73
CA ASP A 134 -17.44 -13.56 -23.59
C ASP A 134 -16.91 -12.57 -24.63
N LEU A 135 -15.62 -12.22 -24.49
CA LEU A 135 -14.90 -11.30 -25.37
C LEU A 135 -14.91 -11.72 -26.85
N ASN A 136 -15.11 -13.01 -27.15
CA ASN A 136 -15.19 -13.48 -28.53
C ASN A 136 -16.44 -12.96 -29.26
N ASN A 137 -17.48 -12.57 -28.52
CA ASN A 137 -18.74 -12.07 -29.07
C ASN A 137 -18.80 -10.54 -29.14
N TRP A 138 -17.74 -9.84 -28.70
CA TRP A 138 -17.73 -8.39 -28.64
C TRP A 138 -17.57 -7.76 -30.03
N SER A 139 -18.48 -6.83 -30.34
CA SER A 139 -18.45 -5.98 -31.52
C SER A 139 -17.38 -4.87 -31.38
N LYS A 140 -17.16 -4.10 -32.45
CA LYS A 140 -16.28 -2.93 -32.38
C LYS A 140 -16.83 -1.84 -31.45
N ASP A 141 -18.15 -1.70 -31.41
CA ASP A 141 -18.84 -0.69 -30.61
C ASP A 141 -18.75 -1.04 -29.12
N ASP A 142 -18.76 -2.32 -28.78
CA ASP A 142 -18.54 -2.82 -27.42
C ASP A 142 -17.15 -2.44 -26.89
N PHE A 143 -16.11 -2.63 -27.70
CA PHE A 143 -14.76 -2.17 -27.34
C PHE A 143 -14.66 -0.65 -27.28
N ALA A 144 -15.39 0.09 -28.11
CA ALA A 144 -15.40 1.55 -28.08
C ALA A 144 -16.06 2.07 -26.79
N ALA A 145 -17.18 1.47 -26.37
CA ALA A 145 -17.83 1.83 -25.12
C ALA A 145 -16.95 1.54 -23.89
N LEU A 146 -16.26 0.40 -23.88
CA LEU A 146 -15.30 0.10 -22.81
C LEU A 146 -14.11 1.08 -22.80
N GLU A 147 -13.59 1.43 -23.98
CA GLU A 147 -12.51 2.41 -24.10
C GLU A 147 -12.93 3.78 -23.60
N GLU A 148 -14.12 4.25 -23.94
CA GLU A 148 -14.68 5.51 -23.47
C GLU A 148 -14.79 5.54 -21.94
N THR A 149 -15.35 4.48 -21.33
CA THR A 149 -15.49 4.35 -19.87
C THR A 149 -14.13 4.32 -19.16
N LEU A 150 -13.12 3.65 -19.75
CA LEU A 150 -11.81 3.47 -19.13
C LEU A 150 -10.78 4.53 -19.56
N HIS A 151 -11.16 5.47 -20.43
CA HIS A 151 -10.23 6.38 -21.09
C HIS A 151 -9.33 7.15 -20.10
N ASN A 152 -9.93 7.67 -19.03
CA ASN A 152 -9.22 8.43 -18.00
C ASN A 152 -8.47 7.54 -16.99
N CYS A 153 -8.83 6.26 -16.90
CA CYS A 153 -8.26 5.31 -15.95
C CYS A 153 -7.04 4.57 -16.52
N ILE A 154 -7.06 4.21 -17.82
CA ILE A 154 -5.97 3.47 -18.49
C ILE A 154 -4.60 4.14 -18.29
N PRO A 155 -4.43 5.46 -18.45
CA PRO A 155 -3.14 6.13 -18.25
C PRO A 155 -2.61 6.07 -16.82
N LEU A 156 -3.44 5.69 -15.84
CA LEU A 156 -3.06 5.59 -14.42
C LEU A 156 -2.55 4.18 -14.06
N ILE A 157 -2.65 3.22 -14.97
CA ILE A 157 -2.13 1.86 -14.80
C ILE A 157 -0.62 1.84 -15.12
N ARG A 158 0.17 1.26 -14.23
CA ARG A 158 1.63 1.13 -14.33
C ARG A 158 2.01 -0.10 -15.17
N PHE A 159 1.61 -0.13 -16.44
CA PHE A 159 1.83 -1.28 -17.34
C PHE A 159 3.27 -1.82 -17.37
N PHE A 160 4.28 -0.96 -17.18
CA PHE A 160 5.69 -1.35 -17.15
C PHE A 160 6.09 -2.15 -15.89
N GLN A 161 5.23 -2.21 -14.88
CA GLN A 161 5.39 -3.00 -13.66
C GLN A 161 4.63 -4.34 -13.74
N ILE A 162 3.87 -4.58 -14.81
CA ILE A 162 3.21 -5.86 -15.06
C ILE A 162 4.21 -6.81 -15.73
N SER A 163 4.17 -8.09 -15.36
CA SER A 163 5.00 -9.12 -15.99
C SER A 163 4.73 -9.17 -17.50
N SER A 164 5.76 -9.48 -18.32
CA SER A 164 5.57 -9.56 -19.77
C SER A 164 4.56 -10.66 -20.18
N ILE A 165 4.43 -11.70 -19.36
CA ILE A 165 3.49 -12.81 -19.57
C ILE A 165 2.06 -12.31 -19.36
N ASP A 166 1.76 -11.73 -18.20
CA ASP A 166 0.44 -11.22 -17.88
C ASP A 166 0.04 -10.07 -18.81
N LEU A 167 0.99 -9.19 -19.14
CA LEU A 167 0.73 -8.10 -20.07
C LEU A 167 0.37 -8.63 -21.47
N TYR A 168 0.95 -9.75 -21.90
CA TYR A 168 0.55 -10.37 -23.15
C TYR A 168 -0.82 -11.04 -23.03
N ASP A 169 -0.99 -11.96 -22.08
CA ASP A 169 -2.16 -12.85 -21.97
C ASP A 169 -3.43 -12.13 -21.48
N LYS A 170 -3.30 -11.21 -20.52
CA LYS A 170 -4.43 -10.60 -19.81
C LYS A 170 -4.71 -9.15 -20.22
N VAL A 171 -3.72 -8.44 -20.75
CA VAL A 171 -3.87 -7.05 -21.21
C VAL A 171 -3.98 -7.00 -22.73
N ARG A 172 -2.94 -7.43 -23.44
CA ARG A 172 -2.81 -7.16 -24.87
C ARG A 172 -3.65 -8.10 -25.73
N VAL A 173 -3.65 -9.40 -25.48
CA VAL A 173 -4.48 -10.35 -26.25
C VAL A 173 -5.96 -9.99 -26.18
N PRO A 174 -6.55 -9.71 -25.00
CA PRO A 174 -8.00 -9.48 -24.92
C PRO A 174 -8.38 -8.02 -25.18
N TYR A 175 -7.54 -7.05 -24.79
CA TYR A 175 -7.91 -5.64 -24.71
C TYR A 175 -7.01 -4.69 -25.51
N LYS A 176 -6.16 -5.17 -26.43
CA LYS A 176 -5.34 -4.28 -27.28
C LYS A 176 -6.12 -3.16 -27.98
N LYS A 177 -7.40 -3.38 -28.30
CA LYS A 177 -8.25 -2.40 -29.01
C LYS A 177 -8.56 -1.14 -28.19
N ILE A 178 -8.58 -1.24 -26.86
CA ILE A 178 -8.89 -0.11 -25.97
C ILE A 178 -7.64 0.64 -25.51
N LEU A 179 -6.44 0.09 -25.77
CA LEU A 179 -5.20 0.75 -25.39
C LEU A 179 -4.89 1.91 -26.35
N PRO A 180 -4.49 3.09 -25.83
CA PRO A 180 -3.95 4.16 -26.65
C PRO A 180 -2.80 3.64 -27.53
N LYS A 181 -2.82 3.98 -28.82
CA LYS A 181 -1.84 3.45 -29.80
C LYS A 181 -0.39 3.64 -29.34
N GLN A 182 -0.06 4.83 -28.85
CA GLN A 182 1.28 5.16 -28.39
C GLN A 182 1.68 4.32 -27.16
N LEU A 183 0.76 4.09 -26.23
CA LEU A 183 1.01 3.27 -25.05
C LEU A 183 1.27 1.82 -25.43
N ASN A 184 0.47 1.24 -26.32
CA ASN A 184 0.67 -0.13 -26.78
C ASN A 184 2.03 -0.29 -27.51
N GLU A 185 2.46 0.68 -28.32
CA GLU A 185 3.78 0.66 -28.96
C GLU A 185 4.92 0.78 -27.94
N ASP A 186 4.82 1.69 -26.97
CA ASP A 186 5.85 1.89 -25.95
C ASP A 186 5.99 0.66 -25.03
N ILE A 187 4.89 -0.01 -24.70
CA ILE A 187 4.89 -1.29 -23.98
C ILE A 187 5.69 -2.34 -24.77
N ILE A 188 5.40 -2.53 -26.06
CA ILE A 188 6.12 -3.49 -26.91
C ILE A 188 7.61 -3.13 -26.96
N LYS A 189 7.92 -1.85 -27.15
CA LYS A 189 9.28 -1.34 -27.24
C LYS A 189 10.08 -1.58 -25.96
N TYR A 190 9.48 -1.34 -24.79
CA TYR A 190 10.10 -1.55 -23.49
C TYR A 190 10.58 -2.99 -23.31
N PHE A 191 9.74 -3.98 -23.61
CA PHE A 191 10.09 -5.39 -23.42
C PHE A 191 10.94 -5.98 -24.55
N MET A 192 10.78 -5.52 -25.79
CA MET A 192 11.53 -6.07 -26.93
C MET A 192 12.87 -5.38 -27.18
N LYS A 193 13.03 -4.13 -26.76
CA LYS A 193 14.25 -3.34 -26.99
C LYS A 193 14.58 -2.48 -25.75
N PRO A 194 15.15 -3.10 -24.69
CA PRO A 194 15.56 -2.39 -23.48
C PRO A 194 16.51 -1.22 -23.79
N GLY A 195 16.35 -0.11 -23.07
CA GLY A 195 17.18 1.09 -23.22
C GLY A 195 16.73 2.09 -24.29
N CYS A 196 15.57 1.88 -24.91
CA CYS A 196 14.98 2.87 -25.80
C CYS A 196 14.25 3.99 -25.05
N GLU A 197 14.28 5.19 -25.62
CA GLU A 197 13.43 6.30 -25.18
C GLU A 197 11.95 5.95 -25.40
N LEU A 198 11.15 6.10 -24.34
CA LEU A 198 9.69 5.98 -24.38
C LEU A 198 9.07 7.38 -24.43
N THR A 199 7.89 7.48 -25.04
CA THR A 199 7.14 8.74 -25.10
C THR A 199 6.10 8.86 -23.99
N THR A 200 5.59 7.72 -23.52
CA THR A 200 4.66 7.64 -22.42
C THR A 200 5.37 7.88 -21.09
N ARG A 201 4.68 8.57 -20.18
CA ARG A 201 5.15 8.77 -18.81
C ARG A 201 5.15 7.43 -18.09
N ILE A 202 6.32 6.99 -17.64
CA ILE A 202 6.43 5.83 -16.74
C ILE A 202 6.05 6.31 -15.33
N LEU A 203 5.00 5.72 -14.78
CA LEU A 203 4.61 5.92 -13.39
C LEU A 203 5.49 5.04 -12.48
N PRO A 204 5.86 5.53 -11.28
CA PRO A 204 6.65 4.74 -10.32
C PRO A 204 5.84 3.52 -9.87
N SER A 205 6.53 2.44 -9.46
CA SER A 205 5.86 1.26 -8.88
C SER A 205 5.05 1.63 -7.63
N ARG A 206 3.82 1.10 -7.50
CA ARG A 206 3.01 1.22 -6.26
C ARG A 206 3.55 0.35 -5.13
N LEU A 207 4.21 -0.74 -5.51
CA LEU A 207 4.94 -1.56 -4.56
C LEU A 207 6.26 -0.84 -4.30
N THR A 208 6.56 -0.53 -3.04
CA THR A 208 7.93 -0.26 -2.62
C THR A 208 8.77 -1.44 -3.07
N ILE A 209 9.51 -1.24 -4.17
CA ILE A 209 10.38 -2.28 -4.72
C ILE A 209 11.48 -2.50 -3.69
N ILE A 210 11.36 -3.60 -2.97
CA ILE A 210 12.47 -4.15 -2.23
C ILE A 210 13.19 -5.03 -3.23
N ASP A 211 14.32 -4.53 -3.74
CA ASP A 211 15.21 -5.28 -4.60
C ASP A 211 16.00 -6.30 -3.76
N SER A 212 15.28 -7.29 -3.23
CA SER A 212 15.84 -8.37 -2.43
C SER A 212 15.28 -9.71 -2.89
N THR A 213 16.16 -10.69 -3.06
CA THR A 213 15.79 -12.08 -3.31
C THR A 213 15.23 -12.78 -2.07
N ILE A 214 15.46 -12.21 -0.88
CA ILE A 214 15.11 -12.79 0.43
C ILE A 214 13.94 -12.01 1.08
N VAL A 215 14.00 -10.67 1.05
CA VAL A 215 12.99 -9.81 1.70
C VAL A 215 11.96 -9.36 0.66
N LYS A 216 10.75 -9.90 0.74
CA LYS A 216 9.60 -9.50 -0.10
C LYS A 216 8.87 -8.31 0.54
N ALA A 217 8.00 -7.64 -0.21
CA ALA A 217 7.17 -6.53 0.30
C ALA A 217 6.42 -6.88 1.60
N ILE A 218 5.87 -8.10 1.69
CA ILE A 218 5.19 -8.60 2.89
C ILE A 218 6.15 -8.77 4.09
N HIS A 219 7.42 -9.14 3.85
CA HIS A 219 8.43 -9.24 4.90
C HIS A 219 8.75 -7.85 5.47
N ALA A 220 8.88 -6.83 4.61
CA ALA A 220 9.11 -5.47 5.09
C ALA A 220 7.90 -4.83 5.74
N GLY A 221 6.69 -5.12 5.28
CA GLY A 221 5.47 -4.69 6.00
C GLY A 221 5.46 -5.21 7.44
N LEU A 222 5.82 -6.49 7.61
CA LEU A 222 5.95 -7.10 8.93
C LEU A 222 7.08 -6.47 9.77
N ILE A 223 8.28 -6.29 9.20
CA ILE A 223 9.41 -5.64 9.88
C ILE A 223 9.07 -4.19 10.26
N SER A 224 8.40 -3.44 9.39
CA SER A 224 7.94 -2.06 9.67
C SER A 224 6.98 -2.05 10.86
N SER A 225 6.04 -3.01 10.92
CA SER A 225 5.10 -3.09 12.04
C SER A 225 5.81 -3.32 13.39
N TRP A 226 6.94 -4.03 13.39
CA TRP A 226 7.76 -4.23 14.58
C TRP A 226 8.54 -2.98 14.98
N ILE A 227 8.92 -2.14 14.01
CA ILE A 227 9.57 -0.85 14.24
C ILE A 227 8.56 0.18 14.77
N ASP A 228 7.37 0.24 14.17
CA ASP A 228 6.31 1.19 14.54
C ASP A 228 5.67 0.87 15.90
N GLY A 229 5.65 -0.40 16.31
CA GLY A 229 5.15 -0.87 17.60
C GLY A 229 6.05 -0.56 18.80
N ILE A 230 7.10 0.24 18.60
CA ILE A 230 8.10 0.59 19.61
C ILE A 230 7.72 1.91 20.27
N VAL A 231 7.44 1.88 21.57
CA VAL A 231 7.13 3.08 22.35
C VAL A 231 8.42 3.88 22.57
N HIS A 232 8.49 5.11 22.05
CA HIS A 232 9.53 6.07 22.40
C HIS A 232 9.32 6.58 23.83
N ASP A 233 9.90 5.90 24.81
CA ASP A 233 9.97 6.42 26.18
C ASP A 233 11.10 7.45 26.25
N ASN A 234 10.74 8.74 26.25
CA ASN A 234 11.65 9.89 26.10
C ASN A 234 12.48 10.20 27.37
N ASP A 235 12.57 9.30 28.35
CA ASP A 235 13.05 9.67 29.69
C ASP A 235 14.26 8.87 30.20
N ARG A 236 15.06 8.26 29.31
CA ARG A 236 16.33 7.61 29.72
C ARG A 236 17.47 7.91 28.77
N ASP A 237 18.43 8.67 29.29
CA ASP A 237 19.70 9.08 28.70
C ASP A 237 20.74 7.92 28.62
N TYR A 238 20.27 6.68 28.42
CA TYR A 238 21.12 5.53 28.10
C TYR A 238 20.93 5.20 26.62
N ASP A 239 22.01 5.24 25.84
CA ASP A 239 22.10 4.89 24.42
C ASP A 239 20.99 3.94 23.93
N ASN A 240 19.93 4.52 23.36
CA ASN A 240 18.96 4.14 22.30
C ASN A 240 18.68 2.67 21.91
N ALA A 241 19.19 1.64 22.57
CA ALA A 241 19.09 0.24 22.15
C ALA A 241 17.95 -0.55 22.83
N VAL A 242 17.14 0.10 23.68
CA VAL A 242 15.92 -0.48 24.29
C VAL A 242 14.95 -1.00 23.22
N ASN A 243 15.02 -0.37 22.05
CA ASN A 243 14.15 -0.62 20.91
C ASN A 243 14.77 -1.59 19.90
N SER A 244 15.96 -2.11 20.18
CA SER A 244 16.60 -3.10 19.32
C SER A 244 15.89 -4.46 19.46
N PHE A 245 15.82 -5.16 18.34
CA PHE A 245 15.29 -6.52 18.27
C PHE A 245 16.12 -7.32 17.28
N VAL A 246 16.11 -8.63 17.45
CA VAL A 246 16.60 -9.59 16.45
C VAL A 246 15.45 -10.49 16.05
N PHE A 247 15.46 -10.97 14.82
CA PHE A 247 14.40 -11.83 14.30
C PHE A 247 14.96 -12.91 13.38
N SER A 248 14.20 -13.98 13.20
CA SER A 248 14.47 -15.01 12.23
C SER A 248 13.19 -15.48 11.53
N PHE A 249 13.33 -15.79 10.24
CA PHE A 249 12.29 -16.44 9.46
C PHE A 249 12.60 -17.93 9.37
N ASN A 250 11.57 -18.76 9.52
CA ASN A 250 11.73 -20.20 9.38
C ASN A 250 11.97 -20.60 7.92
N VAL A 251 12.50 -21.82 7.73
CA VAL A 251 13.01 -22.39 6.45
C VAL A 251 11.99 -22.37 5.28
N ASN A 252 10.73 -21.98 5.50
CA ASN A 252 9.68 -21.95 4.48
C ASN A 252 8.98 -20.58 4.32
N ASP A 253 9.58 -19.46 4.76
CA ASP A 253 8.95 -18.13 4.73
C ASP A 253 7.58 -18.08 5.46
N ASP A 254 7.33 -18.97 6.43
CA ASP A 254 6.08 -18.95 7.19
C ASP A 254 6.07 -17.78 8.19
N LEU A 255 5.53 -16.66 7.74
CA LEU A 255 5.49 -15.39 8.49
C LEU A 255 4.70 -15.48 9.79
N LYS A 256 3.78 -16.44 9.93
CA LYS A 256 3.04 -16.64 11.19
C LYS A 256 3.94 -17.13 12.31
N ASN A 257 5.05 -17.78 11.94
CA ASN A 257 6.03 -18.35 12.83
C ASN A 257 7.36 -17.58 12.79
N ALA A 258 7.36 -16.37 12.22
CA ALA A 258 8.52 -15.49 12.31
C ALA A 258 8.81 -15.20 13.78
N LEU A 259 10.04 -15.45 14.21
CA LEU A 259 10.44 -15.25 15.59
C LEU A 259 10.95 -13.82 15.73
N LEU A 260 10.29 -13.05 16.60
CA LEU A 260 10.76 -11.74 17.04
C LEU A 260 11.28 -11.87 18.48
N SER A 261 12.48 -11.35 18.72
CA SER A 261 13.12 -11.38 20.02
C SER A 261 13.57 -9.98 20.37
N LYS A 262 12.95 -9.38 21.40
CA LYS A 262 13.28 -8.02 21.84
C LYS A 262 14.42 -8.04 22.86
N VAL A 263 15.13 -6.91 22.95
CA VAL A 263 16.15 -6.71 23.98
C VAL A 263 15.51 -6.71 25.37
N VAL A 264 16.11 -7.48 26.28
CA VAL A 264 15.79 -7.48 27.71
C VAL A 264 16.81 -6.62 28.48
N MET A 265 18.09 -6.72 28.12
CA MET A 265 19.18 -5.96 28.75
C MET A 265 19.76 -4.94 27.77
N ALA A 266 19.21 -3.72 27.78
CA ALA A 266 19.59 -2.65 26.85
C ALA A 266 21.09 -2.31 26.85
N SER A 267 21.76 -2.42 28.01
CA SER A 267 23.21 -2.20 28.12
C SER A 267 24.06 -3.18 27.29
N ASN A 268 23.48 -4.30 26.86
CA ASN A 268 24.16 -5.35 26.10
C ASN A 268 23.59 -5.52 24.69
N ALA A 269 22.63 -4.69 24.27
CA ALA A 269 21.86 -4.88 23.03
C ALA A 269 22.74 -5.00 21.78
N ILE A 270 23.68 -4.07 21.61
CA ILE A 270 24.60 -4.06 20.47
C ILE A 270 26.01 -3.86 21.01
N TYR A 271 26.93 -4.71 20.58
CA TYR A 271 28.33 -4.62 20.91
C TYR A 271 29.16 -4.64 19.62
N TYR A 272 30.16 -3.77 19.56
CA TYR A 272 31.13 -3.76 18.47
C TYR A 272 32.43 -4.39 18.95
N SER A 273 32.77 -5.56 18.41
CA SER A 273 34.09 -6.15 18.59
C SER A 273 34.98 -5.75 17.42
N THR A 274 36.28 -5.57 17.66
CA THR A 274 37.25 -5.40 16.57
C THR A 274 37.59 -6.73 15.89
N SER A 275 37.30 -7.87 16.54
CA SER A 275 37.61 -9.22 16.03
C SER A 275 36.41 -9.95 15.43
N ASN A 276 35.20 -9.58 15.86
CA ASN A 276 33.94 -10.17 15.46
C ASN A 276 33.11 -9.03 14.88
N GLY A 277 32.29 -9.25 13.85
CA GLY A 277 31.48 -8.18 13.25
C GLY A 277 30.47 -7.55 14.21
N PRO A 278 29.40 -6.89 13.74
CA PRO A 278 28.35 -6.42 14.65
C PRO A 278 27.80 -7.59 15.46
N CYS A 279 27.81 -7.43 16.78
CA CYS A 279 27.35 -8.45 17.73
C CYS A 279 26.07 -7.95 18.39
N PHE A 280 25.05 -8.81 18.42
CA PHE A 280 23.80 -8.52 19.13
C PHE A 280 23.81 -9.30 20.44
N GLY A 281 23.58 -8.61 21.55
CA GLY A 281 23.56 -9.24 22.86
C GLY A 281 24.94 -9.67 23.35
N ASN A 282 24.96 -10.21 24.57
CA ASN A 282 26.14 -10.87 25.13
C ASN A 282 26.24 -12.35 24.67
N GLY A 283 26.16 -12.56 23.35
CA GLY A 283 26.21 -13.89 22.73
C GLY A 283 24.95 -14.29 21.97
N ASP A 284 23.94 -13.41 21.91
CA ASP A 284 22.65 -13.71 21.27
C ASP A 284 22.76 -13.88 19.76
N LEU A 285 23.60 -13.07 19.11
CA LEU A 285 24.02 -13.31 17.74
C LEU A 285 25.39 -12.71 17.49
N TRP A 286 26.40 -13.57 17.33
CA TRP A 286 27.77 -13.17 17.02
C TRP A 286 28.20 -13.74 15.68
N MET A 287 28.91 -12.92 14.90
CA MET A 287 29.48 -13.30 13.61
C MET A 287 30.99 -13.04 13.60
N THR A 288 31.78 -14.04 13.22
CA THR A 288 33.24 -13.94 13.01
C THR A 288 33.57 -14.46 11.62
N GLY A 289 33.67 -13.55 10.64
CA GLY A 289 33.65 -13.95 9.23
C GLY A 289 32.31 -14.64 8.91
N THR A 290 32.35 -15.82 8.30
CA THR A 290 31.14 -16.62 8.00
C THR A 290 30.71 -17.53 9.15
N PHE A 291 31.48 -17.63 10.23
CA PHE A 291 31.12 -18.43 11.40
C PHE A 291 30.23 -17.63 12.34
N GLY A 292 29.08 -18.20 12.71
CA GLY A 292 28.12 -17.59 13.62
C GLY A 292 27.89 -18.41 14.88
N SER A 293 27.58 -17.73 15.98
CA SER A 293 27.15 -18.35 17.23
C SER A 293 25.94 -17.63 17.82
N SER A 294 25.04 -18.37 18.47
CA SER A 294 23.79 -17.87 19.04
C SER A 294 23.53 -18.49 20.41
N SER A 295 23.21 -17.64 21.39
CA SER A 295 22.87 -18.06 22.76
C SER A 295 21.94 -17.05 23.42
N ARG A 296 20.88 -17.50 24.09
CA ARG A 296 19.94 -16.59 24.73
C ARG A 296 20.52 -16.00 26.01
N THR A 297 20.89 -14.72 26.00
CA THR A 297 21.41 -14.03 27.20
C THR A 297 20.75 -12.67 27.44
N SER A 298 20.65 -11.84 26.41
CA SER A 298 20.28 -10.43 26.50
C SER A 298 18.99 -10.12 25.74
N TYR A 299 18.46 -11.10 25.01
CA TYR A 299 17.20 -11.04 24.26
C TYR A 299 16.17 -12.06 24.77
N GLU A 300 14.89 -11.81 24.50
CA GLU A 300 13.76 -12.59 25.02
C GLU A 300 13.81 -14.08 24.60
N HIS A 301 14.22 -14.35 23.37
CA HIS A 301 14.24 -15.65 22.71
C HIS A 301 15.56 -15.91 21.95
N SER A 302 15.99 -17.17 21.87
CA SER A 302 17.08 -17.58 20.95
C SER A 302 16.55 -17.55 19.52
N ILE A 303 17.25 -16.88 18.61
CA ILE A 303 16.83 -16.79 17.20
C ILE A 303 17.26 -17.96 16.33
N MET A 304 18.20 -18.78 16.83
CA MET A 304 18.69 -20.00 16.19
C MET A 304 18.41 -21.20 17.10
N ASP A 305 18.09 -22.33 16.47
CA ASP A 305 17.93 -23.63 17.15
C ASP A 305 19.27 -24.30 17.47
N VAL A 306 20.35 -23.85 16.83
CA VAL A 306 21.71 -24.37 17.00
C VAL A 306 22.64 -23.31 17.57
N PRO A 307 23.57 -23.70 18.47
CA PRO A 307 24.46 -22.73 19.11
C PRO A 307 25.54 -22.18 18.17
N ASN A 308 25.86 -22.89 17.08
CA ASN A 308 26.86 -22.51 16.10
C ASN A 308 26.35 -22.80 14.69
N PHE A 309 26.67 -21.94 13.73
CA PHE A 309 26.25 -22.07 12.33
C PHE A 309 27.27 -21.43 11.38
N PHE A 310 27.12 -21.68 10.08
CA PHE A 310 27.85 -20.98 9.03
C PHE A 310 26.88 -20.17 8.19
N ALA A 311 27.13 -18.88 8.03
CA ALA A 311 26.40 -18.02 7.12
C ALA A 311 27.00 -18.14 5.71
N ASN A 312 26.13 -18.22 4.70
CA ASN A 312 26.56 -18.12 3.31
C ASN A 312 27.00 -16.70 2.97
N ASP A 313 26.27 -15.71 3.49
CA ASP A 313 26.58 -14.28 3.35
C ASP A 313 25.91 -13.49 4.49
N TYR A 314 26.40 -12.29 4.77
CA TYR A 314 25.72 -11.30 5.61
C TYR A 314 26.18 -9.88 5.27
N GLU A 315 25.24 -8.94 5.33
CA GLU A 315 25.46 -7.54 5.02
C GLU A 315 25.06 -6.65 6.20
N VAL A 316 25.72 -5.49 6.32
CA VAL A 316 25.47 -4.52 7.40
C VAL A 316 25.11 -3.19 6.76
N PHE A 317 23.92 -2.68 7.08
CA PHE A 317 23.39 -1.44 6.54
C PHE A 317 23.22 -0.39 7.63
N GLN A 318 23.57 0.87 7.32
CA GLN A 318 23.18 2.02 8.12
C GLN A 318 22.07 2.77 7.38
N VAL A 319 20.91 2.90 8.01
CA VAL A 319 19.79 3.69 7.49
C VAL A 319 19.83 5.07 8.14
N GLN A 320 19.88 6.13 7.33
CA GLN A 320 19.79 7.51 7.80
C GLN A 320 18.40 8.06 7.48
N GLN A 321 17.71 8.62 8.48
CA GLN A 321 16.50 9.41 8.22
C GLN A 321 16.90 10.67 7.43
N ARG A 322 16.15 10.96 6.37
CA ARG A 322 16.30 12.18 5.57
C ARG A 322 15.42 13.30 6.09
#